data_AF-A0A966NTA7-F1
#
_entry.id   AF-A0A966NTA7-F1
#
_cell.length_a   1.000
_cell.length_b   1.000
_cell.length_c   1.000
_cell.angle_alpha   90.00
_cell.angle_beta   90.00
_cell.angle_gamma   90.00
#
_symmetry.space_group_name_H-M   'P 1'
#
loop_
_entity.id
_entity.type
_entity.pdbx_description
1 polymer ?
#
loop_
_entity_poly.entity_id
_entity_poly.type
_entity_poly.pdbx_seq_one_letter_code
_entity_poly.pdbx_strand_id
1 'polypeptide(L)'
;KRTTTNDLNLNLDLSGLSTTLPEPLSIKKGNKLNGVFRYQSTASEGTSKGTAQWSAQIGKIITLQGKQGADGIVAHGIGVGATAIIPDRGLGLNVQANDLNIDAWHRLLFPSGESNRTNKTPSIAGSENSTDGLRIVTARINQAIAMNRSWPNLSVSAKLGSNAWQINLKSPNLEGDVQYQERKNADLLKGKLVRLHIPQKRPNPTNLNASNNKEVSLNAIPELDLSIDDFSFNLYKPGMVAIKTRNSTNRITIESLKINNPSSSSSVTGEWTSDAQGNNERVIIDTTSQIKDLGAVVTYWGNPKAVEGGKGTISAKLDWSGPPYDPSFDTLAGNVKINLENGRLLQVDSGFAKIIGVFSLQSLLKFATLDLQGSLGNVVTSGTSFNALSGDFVLRNGVARTQNFTMQLNQARVATSGLVNIPKQTQDLRITIFPTIDATAGALALFAVNPIIGASALIGQYLISNQLNRTLQTDYLVQGSWDKPDVIPLDQNGQPLDPKVLETIRSRNLLREQKMPPIPTKPVPSTPAPAN
;
A
#
# COMPACT_ATOMS: atom_id res chain seq x y z
N LYS A 1 -36.39 -42.44 -42.92
CA LYS A 1 -35.03 -42.17 -42.39
C LYS A 1 -34.90 -42.97 -41.11
N ARG A 2 -34.01 -43.98 -41.04
CA ARG A 2 -33.76 -44.67 -39.75
C ARG A 2 -32.80 -43.83 -38.92
N THR A 3 -32.99 -43.86 -37.61
CA THR A 3 -32.10 -43.23 -36.64
C THR A 3 -31.46 -44.34 -35.84
N THR A 4 -30.13 -44.38 -35.83
CA THR A 4 -29.36 -45.36 -35.04
C THR A 4 -29.00 -44.72 -33.71
N THR A 5 -29.27 -45.42 -32.60
CA THR A 5 -28.90 -44.99 -31.25
C THR A 5 -27.88 -45.97 -30.68
N ASN A 6 -26.78 -45.45 -30.14
CA ASN A 6 -25.76 -46.25 -29.45
C ASN A 6 -25.67 -45.80 -27.99
N ASP A 7 -25.66 -46.76 -27.07
CA ASP A 7 -25.51 -46.53 -25.63
C ASP A 7 -24.32 -47.33 -25.08
N LEU A 8 -23.51 -46.69 -24.23
CA LEU A 8 -22.37 -47.30 -23.54
C LEU A 8 -22.40 -46.92 -22.06
N ASN A 9 -22.32 -47.91 -21.18
CA ASN A 9 -22.22 -47.73 -19.73
C ASN A 9 -21.02 -48.51 -19.20
N LEU A 10 -20.08 -47.81 -18.56
CA LEU A 10 -18.86 -48.38 -17.99
C LEU A 10 -18.80 -48.10 -16.48
N ASN A 11 -18.47 -49.12 -15.70
CA ASN A 11 -18.09 -48.99 -14.30
C ASN A 11 -16.57 -48.99 -14.19
N LEU A 12 -16.01 -48.04 -13.44
CA LEU A 12 -14.58 -47.82 -13.28
C LEU A 12 -14.19 -48.18 -11.84
N ASP A 13 -13.33 -49.18 -11.66
CA ASP A 13 -12.64 -49.41 -10.39
C ASP A 13 -11.34 -48.59 -10.38
N LEU A 14 -11.30 -47.59 -9.51
CA LEU A 14 -10.17 -46.67 -9.35
C LEU A 14 -9.56 -46.80 -7.95
N SER A 15 -9.76 -47.93 -7.28
CA SER A 15 -9.26 -48.17 -5.91
C SER A 15 -7.72 -48.15 -5.79
N GLY A 16 -7.01 -48.31 -6.91
CA GLY A 16 -5.55 -48.16 -6.98
C GLY A 16 -5.06 -46.73 -7.21
N LEU A 17 -5.95 -45.77 -7.47
CA LEU A 17 -5.58 -44.40 -7.80
C LEU A 17 -5.17 -43.63 -6.52
N SER A 18 -4.00 -43.02 -6.56
CA SER A 18 -3.55 -42.03 -5.57
C SER A 18 -2.96 -40.83 -6.28
N THR A 19 -3.22 -39.62 -5.78
CA THR A 19 -2.75 -38.37 -6.37
C THR A 19 -2.11 -37.51 -5.30
N THR A 20 -1.00 -36.85 -5.66
CA THR A 20 -0.32 -35.83 -4.85
C THR A 20 -0.70 -34.42 -5.27
N LEU A 21 -1.78 -34.28 -6.04
CA LEU A 21 -2.32 -32.98 -6.46
C LEU A 21 -2.73 -32.15 -5.23
N PRO A 22 -2.71 -30.82 -5.32
CA PRO A 22 -3.25 -29.97 -4.27
C PRO A 22 -4.73 -30.28 -4.00
N GLU A 23 -5.20 -29.97 -2.79
CA GLU A 23 -6.63 -29.99 -2.47
C GLU A 23 -7.43 -29.15 -3.48
N PRO A 24 -8.64 -29.58 -3.89
CA PRO A 24 -9.42 -30.71 -3.36
C PRO A 24 -9.19 -32.05 -4.09
N LEU A 25 -8.16 -32.15 -4.94
CA LEU A 25 -7.91 -33.34 -5.77
C LEU A 25 -6.82 -34.26 -5.20
N SER A 26 -6.48 -34.11 -3.91
CA SER A 26 -5.56 -35.00 -3.22
C SER A 26 -6.25 -36.31 -2.86
N ILE A 27 -5.68 -37.43 -3.29
CA ILE A 27 -6.24 -38.77 -3.04
C ILE A 27 -5.16 -39.63 -2.40
N LYS A 28 -5.37 -39.96 -1.12
CA LYS A 28 -4.45 -40.83 -0.36
C LYS A 28 -4.54 -42.28 -0.85
N LYS A 29 -3.40 -42.97 -0.82
CA LYS A 29 -3.30 -44.40 -1.14
C LYS A 29 -4.21 -45.22 -0.22
N GLY A 30 -5.01 -46.11 -0.79
CA GLY A 30 -5.95 -46.97 -0.07
C GLY A 30 -7.40 -46.47 -0.01
N ASN A 31 -7.70 -45.29 -0.55
CA ASN A 31 -9.08 -44.85 -0.73
C ASN A 31 -9.74 -45.63 -1.88
N LYS A 32 -10.83 -46.34 -1.59
CA LYS A 32 -11.67 -46.96 -2.63
C LYS A 32 -12.38 -45.88 -3.42
N LEU A 33 -11.93 -45.63 -4.64
CA LEU A 33 -12.54 -44.71 -5.58
C LEU A 33 -13.19 -45.52 -6.69
N ASN A 34 -14.47 -45.29 -6.94
CA ASN A 34 -15.18 -45.89 -8.06
C ASN A 34 -15.69 -44.79 -8.98
N GLY A 35 -15.92 -45.12 -10.23
CA GLY A 35 -16.60 -44.21 -11.15
C GLY A 35 -17.59 -44.91 -12.06
N VAL A 36 -18.43 -44.10 -12.70
CA VAL A 36 -19.35 -44.54 -13.73
C VAL A 36 -19.21 -43.59 -14.90
N PHE A 37 -19.08 -44.13 -16.11
CA PHE A 37 -19.12 -43.38 -17.35
C PHE A 37 -20.31 -43.84 -18.19
N ARG A 38 -21.05 -42.89 -18.74
CA ARG A 38 -22.19 -43.12 -19.63
C ARG A 38 -22.01 -42.30 -20.89
N TYR A 39 -22.29 -42.90 -22.04
CA TYR A 39 -22.26 -42.27 -23.34
C TYR A 39 -23.47 -42.70 -24.15
N GLN A 40 -24.11 -41.75 -24.84
CA GLN A 40 -25.23 -42.00 -25.74
C GLN A 40 -25.04 -41.17 -27.01
N SER A 41 -25.32 -41.75 -28.18
CA SER A 41 -25.27 -41.04 -29.46
C SER A 41 -26.43 -41.41 -30.35
N THR A 42 -26.94 -40.44 -31.12
CA THR A 42 -27.93 -40.67 -32.17
C THR A 42 -27.42 -40.16 -33.51
N ALA A 43 -27.56 -40.97 -34.56
CA ALA A 43 -27.17 -40.62 -35.92
C ALA A 43 -28.33 -40.87 -36.89
N SER A 44 -28.57 -39.93 -37.80
CA SER A 44 -29.58 -40.10 -38.86
C SER A 44 -28.95 -40.69 -40.12
N GLU A 45 -29.46 -41.83 -40.59
CA GLU A 45 -28.99 -42.47 -41.83
C GLU A 45 -29.03 -41.48 -43.01
N GLY A 46 -27.91 -41.39 -43.74
CA GLY A 46 -27.77 -40.54 -44.93
C GLY A 46 -27.37 -39.09 -44.66
N THR A 47 -27.09 -38.70 -43.41
CA THR A 47 -26.53 -37.38 -43.07
C THR A 47 -25.35 -37.52 -42.11
N SER A 48 -24.30 -36.70 -42.27
CA SER A 48 -23.19 -36.60 -41.31
C SER A 48 -23.55 -35.86 -40.00
N LYS A 49 -24.85 -35.71 -39.71
CA LYS A 49 -25.38 -35.02 -38.53
C LYS A 49 -25.80 -36.05 -37.48
N GLY A 50 -25.21 -35.95 -36.30
CA GLY A 50 -25.54 -36.76 -35.14
C GLY A 50 -25.39 -35.97 -33.84
N THR A 51 -26.07 -36.41 -32.80
CA THR A 51 -25.92 -35.86 -31.46
C THR A 51 -25.23 -36.87 -30.57
N ALA A 52 -24.47 -36.41 -29.59
CA ALA A 52 -23.89 -37.26 -28.56
C ALA A 52 -23.98 -36.58 -27.20
N GLN A 53 -24.06 -37.37 -26.15
CA GLN A 53 -23.96 -36.90 -24.77
C GLN A 53 -23.18 -37.90 -23.94
N TRP A 54 -22.41 -37.40 -22.98
CA TRP A 54 -21.65 -38.22 -22.06
C TRP A 54 -21.70 -37.65 -20.65
N SER A 55 -21.57 -38.54 -19.67
CA SER A 55 -21.39 -38.16 -18.28
C SER A 55 -20.42 -39.12 -17.61
N ALA A 56 -19.63 -38.60 -16.68
CA ALA A 56 -18.81 -39.39 -15.79
C ALA A 56 -18.98 -38.90 -14.35
N GLN A 57 -18.96 -39.81 -13.40
CA GLN A 57 -18.84 -39.49 -11.99
C GLN A 57 -17.72 -40.32 -11.40
N ILE A 58 -16.74 -39.68 -10.78
CA ILE A 58 -15.60 -40.33 -10.11
C ILE A 58 -15.67 -39.97 -8.63
N GLY A 59 -16.04 -40.95 -7.82
CA GLY A 59 -16.35 -40.77 -6.40
C GLY A 59 -17.41 -39.69 -6.16
N LYS A 60 -17.18 -38.89 -5.11
CA LYS A 60 -17.96 -37.67 -4.82
C LYS A 60 -17.24 -36.39 -5.25
N ILE A 61 -16.08 -36.53 -5.90
CA ILE A 61 -15.13 -35.43 -6.09
C ILE A 61 -15.19 -34.90 -7.52
N ILE A 62 -15.25 -35.75 -8.55
CA ILE A 62 -15.22 -35.28 -9.93
C ILE A 62 -16.50 -35.68 -10.64
N THR A 63 -17.15 -34.72 -11.29
CA THR A 63 -18.22 -34.97 -12.25
C THR A 63 -17.82 -34.40 -13.60
N LEU A 64 -18.10 -35.15 -14.67
CA LEU A 64 -17.88 -34.73 -16.05
C LEU A 64 -19.21 -34.84 -16.77
N GLN A 65 -19.53 -33.87 -17.61
CA GLN A 65 -20.66 -33.97 -18.52
C GLN A 65 -20.29 -33.32 -19.85
N GLY A 66 -20.91 -33.74 -20.93
CA GLY A 66 -20.80 -33.01 -22.18
C GLY A 66 -21.79 -33.46 -23.21
N LYS A 67 -21.91 -32.63 -24.25
CA LYS A 67 -22.87 -32.78 -25.32
C LYS A 67 -22.24 -32.32 -26.63
N GLN A 68 -22.67 -32.96 -27.71
CA GLN A 68 -22.40 -32.57 -29.08
C GLN A 68 -23.73 -32.39 -29.82
N GLY A 69 -23.94 -31.20 -30.39
CA GLY A 69 -25.08 -30.90 -31.23
C GLY A 69 -24.93 -31.47 -32.65
N ALA A 70 -26.05 -31.53 -33.38
CA ALA A 70 -26.07 -31.95 -34.79
C ALA A 70 -25.35 -30.97 -35.74
N ASP A 71 -25.05 -29.77 -35.24
CA ASP A 71 -24.20 -28.75 -35.85
C ASP A 71 -22.69 -28.99 -35.60
N GLY A 72 -22.33 -30.02 -34.85
CA GLY A 72 -20.96 -30.35 -34.48
C GLY A 72 -20.41 -29.51 -33.32
N ILE A 73 -21.21 -28.62 -32.72
CA ILE A 73 -20.77 -27.83 -31.57
C ILE A 73 -20.68 -28.73 -30.35
N VAL A 74 -19.52 -28.67 -29.69
CA VAL A 74 -19.23 -29.45 -28.49
C VAL A 74 -19.20 -28.55 -27.26
N ALA A 75 -19.77 -29.03 -26.16
CA ALA A 75 -19.67 -28.42 -24.85
C ALA A 75 -19.36 -29.47 -23.77
N HIS A 76 -18.44 -29.13 -22.87
CA HIS A 76 -18.01 -29.97 -21.76
C HIS A 76 -18.16 -29.20 -20.44
N GLY A 77 -18.47 -29.92 -19.37
CA GLY A 77 -18.48 -29.41 -18.01
C GLY A 77 -17.65 -30.32 -17.10
N ILE A 78 -16.84 -29.71 -16.25
CA ILE A 78 -16.10 -30.37 -15.17
C ILE A 78 -16.59 -29.79 -13.85
N GLY A 79 -17.05 -30.66 -12.96
CA GLY A 79 -17.39 -30.35 -11.58
C GLY A 79 -16.37 -30.96 -10.61
N VAL A 80 -15.85 -30.17 -9.68
CA VAL A 80 -14.95 -30.61 -8.60
C VAL A 80 -15.63 -30.33 -7.27
N GLY A 81 -16.04 -31.37 -6.53
CA GLY A 81 -16.89 -31.27 -5.34
C GLY A 81 -18.30 -30.73 -5.62
N ALA A 82 -18.64 -30.54 -6.90
CA ALA A 82 -19.89 -29.99 -7.39
C ALA A 82 -20.34 -30.71 -8.67
N THR A 83 -21.57 -30.45 -9.10
CA THR A 83 -22.06 -30.88 -10.42
C THR A 83 -21.43 -30.05 -11.53
N ALA A 84 -21.03 -30.71 -12.61
CA ALA A 84 -20.55 -30.06 -13.83
C ALA A 84 -21.55 -29.05 -14.38
N ILE A 85 -21.06 -27.89 -14.82
CA ILE A 85 -21.85 -26.88 -15.56
C ILE A 85 -21.42 -26.96 -17.02
N ILE A 86 -22.38 -27.17 -17.92
CA ILE A 86 -22.12 -27.26 -19.36
C ILE A 86 -22.49 -25.91 -20.01
N PRO A 87 -21.53 -25.20 -20.63
CA PRO A 87 -21.81 -23.98 -21.40
C PRO A 87 -22.52 -24.29 -22.74
N ASP A 88 -22.79 -23.26 -23.54
CA ASP A 88 -23.34 -23.43 -24.89
C ASP A 88 -22.31 -24.05 -25.87
N ARG A 89 -21.03 -23.84 -25.61
CA ARG A 89 -19.87 -24.41 -26.31
C ARG A 89 -18.64 -24.36 -25.40
N GLY A 90 -17.61 -25.14 -25.68
CA GLY A 90 -16.37 -25.10 -24.90
C GLY A 90 -16.48 -25.72 -23.52
N LEU A 91 -15.60 -25.31 -22.62
CA LEU A 91 -15.44 -25.91 -21.30
C LEU A 91 -16.04 -25.04 -20.18
N GLY A 92 -16.85 -25.65 -19.33
CA GLY A 92 -17.28 -25.09 -18.06
C GLY A 92 -16.60 -25.78 -16.88
N LEU A 93 -16.19 -25.00 -15.88
CA LEU A 93 -15.61 -25.49 -14.62
C LEU A 93 -16.47 -25.04 -13.44
N ASN A 94 -16.83 -25.96 -12.55
CA ASN A 94 -17.54 -25.66 -11.31
C ASN A 94 -16.81 -26.32 -10.13
N VAL A 95 -16.33 -25.51 -9.19
CA VAL A 95 -15.54 -25.98 -8.05
C VAL A 95 -16.28 -25.67 -6.75
N GLN A 96 -16.49 -26.68 -5.91
CA GLN A 96 -16.93 -26.53 -4.54
C GLN A 96 -15.96 -27.25 -3.63
N ALA A 97 -15.29 -26.49 -2.75
CA ALA A 97 -14.24 -27.04 -1.90
C ALA A 97 -14.28 -26.40 -0.51
N ASN A 98 -13.87 -27.16 0.50
CA ASN A 98 -13.62 -26.59 1.82
C ASN A 98 -12.35 -25.74 1.78
N ASP A 99 -11.25 -26.32 1.28
CA ASP A 99 -9.95 -25.67 1.17
C ASP A 99 -9.47 -25.69 -0.28
N LEU A 100 -8.94 -24.56 -0.76
CA LEU A 100 -8.30 -24.48 -2.07
C LEU A 100 -7.05 -23.62 -1.99
N ASN A 101 -5.89 -24.23 -2.23
CA ASN A 101 -4.63 -23.50 -2.34
C ASN A 101 -4.37 -23.11 -3.80
N ILE A 102 -4.82 -21.92 -4.19
CA ILE A 102 -4.68 -21.38 -5.55
C ILE A 102 -3.20 -21.19 -5.89
N ASP A 103 -2.35 -20.83 -4.94
CA ASP A 103 -0.91 -20.69 -5.16
C ASP A 103 -0.26 -22.04 -5.51
N ALA A 104 -0.70 -23.13 -4.88
CA ALA A 104 -0.21 -24.47 -5.17
C ALA A 104 -0.66 -24.95 -6.56
N TRP A 105 -1.93 -24.71 -6.92
CA TRP A 105 -2.44 -24.98 -8.26
C TRP A 105 -1.73 -24.16 -9.33
N HIS A 106 -1.50 -22.87 -9.08
CA HIS A 106 -0.78 -22.00 -10.01
C HIS A 106 0.66 -22.48 -10.22
N ARG A 107 1.39 -22.87 -9.16
CA ARG A 107 2.75 -23.43 -9.29
C ARG A 107 2.77 -24.74 -10.08
N LEU A 108 1.75 -25.58 -9.91
CA LEU A 108 1.64 -26.85 -10.64
C LEU A 108 1.36 -26.62 -12.14
N LEU A 109 0.46 -25.69 -12.46
CA LEU A 109 0.03 -25.40 -13.83
C LEU A 109 1.04 -24.51 -14.59
N PHE A 110 1.79 -23.68 -13.87
CA PHE A 110 2.74 -22.72 -14.42
C PHE A 110 4.10 -22.81 -13.69
N PRO A 111 4.85 -23.91 -13.88
CA PRO A 111 6.14 -24.11 -13.20
C PRO A 111 7.16 -23.04 -13.65
N SER A 112 7.76 -22.36 -12.67
CA SER A 112 8.64 -21.19 -12.88
C SER A 112 10.07 -21.58 -13.29
N GLY A 113 10.22 -22.41 -14.33
CA GLY A 113 11.49 -23.10 -14.64
C GLY A 113 12.06 -22.96 -16.06
N GLU A 114 11.44 -22.24 -17.00
CA GLU A 114 12.01 -22.04 -18.34
C GLU A 114 12.13 -20.56 -18.71
N SER A 115 13.36 -20.07 -18.66
CA SER A 115 13.81 -18.72 -19.01
C SER A 115 13.74 -18.38 -20.50
N ASN A 116 12.89 -19.05 -21.29
CA ASN A 116 12.66 -18.75 -22.71
C ASN A 116 11.25 -18.18 -22.93
N ARG A 117 11.02 -16.96 -22.43
CA ARG A 117 9.83 -16.15 -22.76
C ARG A 117 9.94 -15.51 -24.15
N THR A 118 10.06 -16.35 -25.19
CA THR A 118 9.58 -16.01 -26.53
C THR A 118 8.23 -16.68 -26.84
N ASN A 119 7.78 -17.61 -25.98
CA ASN A 119 6.48 -18.25 -26.14
C ASN A 119 5.42 -17.56 -25.29
N LYS A 120 4.51 -16.90 -26.01
CA LYS A 120 3.16 -16.46 -25.63
C LYS A 120 2.61 -17.28 -24.46
N THR A 121 2.21 -16.61 -23.37
CA THR A 121 1.39 -17.21 -22.31
C THR A 121 0.22 -17.97 -22.97
N PRO A 122 -0.03 -19.23 -22.62
CA PRO A 122 -1.16 -19.96 -23.18
C PRO A 122 -2.44 -19.19 -22.83
N SER A 123 -3.17 -18.75 -23.87
CA SER A 123 -4.43 -18.02 -23.69
C SER A 123 -5.43 -18.91 -22.97
N ILE A 124 -5.96 -18.44 -21.84
CA ILE A 124 -6.97 -19.17 -21.05
C ILE A 124 -8.28 -19.25 -21.83
N ALA A 125 -8.54 -18.23 -22.67
CA ALA A 125 -9.73 -18.14 -23.51
C ALA A 125 -9.71 -19.09 -24.72
N GLY A 126 -8.55 -19.60 -25.16
CA GLY A 126 -8.46 -20.24 -26.47
C GLY A 126 -8.87 -19.28 -27.61
N SER A 127 -8.73 -19.69 -28.87
CA SER A 127 -9.24 -18.89 -30.01
C SER A 127 -10.77 -18.75 -29.93
N GLU A 128 -11.36 -17.66 -30.46
CA GLU A 128 -12.82 -17.50 -30.61
C GLU A 128 -13.47 -18.70 -31.34
N ASN A 129 -12.68 -19.39 -32.19
CA ASN A 129 -13.08 -20.58 -32.94
C ASN A 129 -12.67 -21.92 -32.27
N SER A 130 -12.05 -21.89 -31.09
CA SER A 130 -11.72 -23.10 -30.36
C SER A 130 -12.99 -23.69 -29.74
N THR A 131 -13.26 -24.95 -30.06
CA THR A 131 -14.35 -25.75 -29.48
C THR A 131 -14.08 -26.16 -28.04
N ASP A 132 -12.86 -25.93 -27.54
CA ASP A 132 -12.36 -26.53 -26.29
C ASP A 132 -11.92 -25.50 -25.24
N GLY A 133 -11.96 -24.20 -25.57
CA GLY A 133 -11.55 -23.14 -24.67
C GLY A 133 -12.43 -23.03 -23.42
N LEU A 134 -11.86 -22.59 -22.30
CA LEU A 134 -12.62 -22.33 -21.07
C LEU A 134 -13.58 -21.16 -21.32
N ARG A 135 -14.85 -21.34 -20.93
CA ARG A 135 -15.93 -20.35 -21.14
C ARG A 135 -16.60 -19.91 -19.86
N ILE A 136 -16.71 -20.79 -18.88
CA ILE A 136 -17.35 -20.52 -17.60
C ILE A 136 -16.49 -21.11 -16.49
N VAL A 137 -16.26 -20.34 -15.44
CA VAL A 137 -15.67 -20.83 -14.18
C VAL A 137 -16.57 -20.36 -13.05
N THR A 138 -17.02 -21.30 -12.23
CA THR A 138 -17.70 -21.00 -10.98
C THR A 138 -16.94 -21.68 -9.85
N ALA A 139 -16.80 -21.00 -8.72
CA ALA A 139 -16.14 -21.55 -7.56
C ALA A 139 -16.83 -21.10 -6.28
N ARG A 140 -16.99 -22.01 -5.32
CA ARG A 140 -17.39 -21.73 -3.94
C ARG A 140 -16.40 -22.43 -3.00
N ILE A 141 -15.59 -21.63 -2.33
CA ILE A 141 -14.51 -22.12 -1.48
C ILE A 141 -14.67 -21.55 -0.08
N ASN A 142 -14.73 -22.41 0.94
CA ASN A 142 -14.85 -21.95 2.33
C ASN A 142 -13.56 -21.25 2.80
N GLN A 143 -12.40 -21.77 2.41
CA GLN A 143 -11.08 -21.21 2.70
C GLN A 143 -10.17 -21.27 1.47
N ALA A 144 -10.07 -20.17 0.73
CA ALA A 144 -9.12 -20.06 -0.37
C ALA A 144 -7.78 -19.46 0.12
N ILE A 145 -6.68 -19.94 -0.45
CA ILE A 145 -5.34 -19.37 -0.25
C ILE A 145 -4.84 -18.86 -1.60
N ALA A 146 -4.60 -17.56 -1.72
CA ALA A 146 -4.03 -16.93 -2.91
C ALA A 146 -3.10 -15.79 -2.49
N MET A 147 -1.96 -15.66 -3.17
CA MET A 147 -0.89 -14.71 -2.86
C MET A 147 -0.39 -14.84 -1.41
N ASN A 148 -0.34 -16.06 -0.89
CA ASN A 148 -0.03 -16.39 0.50
C ASN A 148 -0.95 -15.70 1.52
N ARG A 149 -2.20 -15.44 1.14
CA ARG A 149 -3.23 -14.77 1.94
C ARG A 149 -4.50 -15.62 1.97
N SER A 150 -5.22 -15.59 3.09
CA SER A 150 -6.47 -16.33 3.27
C SER A 150 -7.67 -15.48 2.82
N TRP A 151 -8.51 -16.07 1.98
CA TRP A 151 -9.73 -15.49 1.45
C TRP A 151 -10.91 -16.39 1.87
N PRO A 152 -11.58 -16.06 2.98
CA PRO A 152 -12.68 -16.88 3.49
C PRO A 152 -13.93 -16.73 2.63
N ASN A 153 -14.73 -17.79 2.55
CA ASN A 153 -16.03 -17.83 1.88
C ASN A 153 -16.00 -17.18 0.49
N LEU A 154 -15.01 -17.57 -0.33
CA LEU A 154 -14.79 -17.02 -1.65
C LEU A 154 -15.74 -17.66 -2.65
N SER A 155 -16.61 -16.84 -3.24
CA SER A 155 -17.43 -17.19 -4.39
C SER A 155 -16.92 -16.44 -5.62
N VAL A 156 -16.69 -17.17 -6.70
CA VAL A 156 -16.26 -16.63 -8.01
C VAL A 156 -17.24 -17.09 -9.07
N SER A 157 -17.66 -16.17 -9.93
CA SER A 157 -18.39 -16.49 -11.16
C SER A 157 -17.75 -15.74 -12.30
N ALA A 158 -17.05 -16.46 -13.18
CA ALA A 158 -16.39 -15.92 -14.36
C ALA A 158 -17.03 -16.48 -15.63
N LYS A 159 -17.36 -15.61 -16.58
CA LYS A 159 -17.85 -15.99 -17.91
C LYS A 159 -17.07 -15.25 -18.98
N LEU A 160 -16.58 -15.97 -19.99
CA LEU A 160 -15.94 -15.37 -21.15
C LEU A 160 -17.02 -14.75 -22.05
N GLY A 161 -16.95 -13.43 -22.23
CA GLY A 161 -17.71 -12.69 -23.23
C GLY A 161 -17.06 -12.79 -24.62
N SER A 162 -17.20 -11.77 -25.46
CA SER A 162 -16.58 -11.76 -26.80
C SER A 162 -15.06 -11.83 -26.73
N ASN A 163 -14.41 -11.02 -25.88
CA ASN A 163 -12.95 -10.98 -25.74
C ASN A 163 -12.46 -10.63 -24.32
N ALA A 164 -13.33 -10.78 -23.32
CA ALA A 164 -12.98 -10.51 -21.93
C ALA A 164 -13.76 -11.43 -20.99
N TRP A 165 -13.09 -11.88 -19.94
CA TRP A 165 -13.73 -12.55 -18.81
C TRP A 165 -14.47 -11.52 -17.97
N GLN A 166 -15.77 -11.72 -17.76
CA GLN A 166 -16.57 -11.01 -16.78
C GLN A 166 -16.54 -11.82 -15.49
N ILE A 167 -16.02 -11.24 -14.41
CA ILE A 167 -15.73 -11.94 -13.15
C ILE A 167 -16.47 -11.22 -12.03
N ASN A 168 -17.41 -11.91 -11.41
CA ASN A 168 -18.03 -11.52 -10.15
C ASN A 168 -17.33 -12.22 -8.98
N LEU A 169 -17.00 -11.45 -7.95
CA LEU A 169 -16.27 -11.88 -6.78
C LEU A 169 -17.08 -11.55 -5.53
N LYS A 170 -17.19 -12.51 -4.61
CA LYS A 170 -17.86 -12.30 -3.32
C LYS A 170 -17.18 -13.06 -2.18
N SER A 171 -16.79 -12.33 -1.15
CA SER A 171 -16.13 -12.79 0.07
C SER A 171 -16.24 -11.66 1.11
N PRO A 172 -16.13 -11.92 2.43
CA PRO A 172 -16.09 -10.87 3.45
C PRO A 172 -15.03 -9.78 3.18
N ASN A 173 -13.93 -10.12 2.50
CA ASN A 173 -12.79 -9.22 2.24
C ASN A 173 -12.66 -8.79 0.77
N LEU A 174 -13.51 -9.29 -0.13
CA LEU A 174 -13.41 -9.03 -1.57
C LEU A 174 -14.80 -9.11 -2.19
N GLU A 175 -15.28 -8.00 -2.74
CA GLU A 175 -16.59 -7.96 -3.39
C GLU A 175 -16.58 -7.00 -4.58
N GLY A 176 -17.10 -7.45 -5.71
CA GLY A 176 -17.35 -6.62 -6.88
C GLY A 176 -17.24 -7.34 -8.21
N ASP A 177 -17.21 -6.55 -9.28
CA ASP A 177 -17.25 -7.00 -10.66
C ASP A 177 -16.03 -6.46 -11.41
N VAL A 178 -15.25 -7.38 -11.98
CA VAL A 178 -14.06 -7.07 -12.76
C VAL A 178 -14.11 -7.75 -14.12
N GLN A 179 -13.42 -7.16 -15.08
CA GLN A 179 -13.22 -7.70 -16.41
C GLN A 179 -11.73 -7.93 -16.62
N TYR A 180 -11.38 -9.14 -17.03
CA TYR A 180 -10.02 -9.50 -17.41
C TYR A 180 -9.96 -9.71 -18.92
N GLN A 181 -9.12 -8.92 -19.59
CA GLN A 181 -8.93 -8.97 -21.03
C GLN A 181 -7.47 -9.31 -21.33
N GLU A 182 -7.26 -10.45 -21.99
CA GLU A 182 -5.95 -10.81 -22.53
C GLU A 182 -5.61 -9.88 -23.71
N ARG A 183 -4.37 -9.37 -23.75
CA ARG A 183 -3.93 -8.48 -24.83
C ARG A 183 -2.53 -8.87 -25.32
N LYS A 184 -2.19 -8.42 -26.52
CA LYS A 184 -0.89 -8.71 -27.13
C LYS A 184 0.30 -8.16 -26.31
N ASN A 185 0.12 -7.04 -25.61
CA ASN A 185 1.19 -6.35 -24.89
C ASN A 185 1.12 -6.66 -23.39
N ALA A 186 0.06 -6.17 -22.74
CA ALA A 186 -0.18 -6.37 -21.32
C ALA A 186 -1.67 -6.57 -21.10
N ASP A 187 -2.01 -7.61 -20.35
CA ASP A 187 -3.39 -7.92 -20.00
C ASP A 187 -4.03 -6.76 -19.22
N LEU A 188 -5.33 -6.56 -19.36
CA LEU A 188 -6.06 -5.51 -18.66
C LEU A 188 -7.02 -6.12 -17.64
N LEU A 189 -6.91 -5.66 -16.40
CA LEU A 189 -7.89 -5.87 -15.35
C LEU A 189 -8.63 -4.55 -15.08
N LYS A 190 -9.92 -4.49 -15.38
CA LYS A 190 -10.74 -3.28 -15.18
C LYS A 190 -12.05 -3.56 -14.47
N GLY A 191 -12.60 -2.61 -13.74
CA GLY A 191 -13.92 -2.79 -13.12
C GLY A 191 -14.08 -2.05 -11.79
N LYS A 192 -15.08 -2.49 -11.03
CA LYS A 192 -15.44 -1.88 -9.75
C LYS A 192 -15.49 -2.91 -8.65
N LEU A 193 -14.74 -2.66 -7.59
CA LEU A 193 -14.81 -3.39 -6.33
C LEU A 193 -15.56 -2.55 -5.32
N VAL A 194 -16.58 -3.13 -4.70
CA VAL A 194 -17.24 -2.53 -3.54
C VAL A 194 -16.32 -2.64 -2.32
N ARG A 195 -15.58 -3.75 -2.23
CA ARG A 195 -14.65 -4.00 -1.12
C ARG A 195 -13.40 -4.72 -1.59
N LEU A 196 -12.24 -4.26 -1.13
CA LEU A 196 -10.97 -4.97 -1.21
C LEU A 196 -10.17 -4.74 0.06
N HIS A 197 -10.30 -5.67 1.00
CA HIS A 197 -9.54 -5.71 2.23
C HIS A 197 -8.44 -6.75 2.10
N ILE A 198 -7.23 -6.33 1.78
CA ILE A 198 -6.10 -7.24 1.61
C ILE A 198 -5.63 -7.70 3.01
N PRO A 199 -5.89 -8.97 3.39
CA PRO A 199 -5.55 -9.48 4.72
C PRO A 199 -4.05 -9.73 4.81
N GLN A 200 -3.45 -9.73 6.00
CA GLN A 200 -2.01 -9.95 6.15
C GLN A 200 -1.53 -11.28 5.53
N LYS A 201 -0.27 -11.31 5.06
CA LYS A 201 0.35 -12.57 4.60
C LYS A 201 0.33 -13.57 5.76
N ARG A 202 0.07 -14.84 5.46
CA ARG A 202 0.15 -15.90 6.47
C ARG A 202 1.60 -16.06 6.95
N PRO A 203 1.85 -16.29 8.25
CA PRO A 203 3.18 -16.70 8.71
C PRO A 203 3.56 -17.99 7.98
N ASN A 204 4.67 -17.98 7.24
CA ASN A 204 5.16 -19.18 6.56
C ASN A 204 5.59 -20.19 7.64
N PRO A 205 4.98 -21.39 7.74
CA PRO A 205 5.33 -22.34 8.80
C PRO A 205 6.75 -22.92 8.68
N THR A 206 7.40 -22.80 7.52
CA THR A 206 8.74 -23.35 7.27
C THR A 206 9.31 -22.70 6.01
N ASN A 207 10.25 -21.77 6.18
CA ASN A 207 11.40 -21.55 5.30
C ASN A 207 12.20 -20.34 5.80
N LEU A 208 13.17 -20.61 6.68
CA LEU A 208 14.28 -19.70 6.99
C LEU A 208 15.28 -19.56 5.81
N ASN A 209 15.01 -20.22 4.67
CA ASN A 209 15.85 -20.23 3.47
C ASN A 209 15.03 -20.10 2.16
N ALA A 210 13.93 -19.32 2.15
CA ALA A 210 13.41 -18.83 0.89
C ALA A 210 14.34 -17.71 0.42
N SER A 211 15.38 -18.10 -0.32
CA SER A 211 16.24 -17.18 -1.09
C SER A 211 15.39 -16.11 -1.76
N ASN A 212 15.96 -14.90 -1.90
CA ASN A 212 15.43 -13.68 -2.54
C ASN A 212 14.90 -13.88 -3.97
N ASN A 213 13.97 -14.81 -4.19
CA ASN A 213 13.26 -14.99 -5.44
C ASN A 213 12.18 -13.92 -5.50
N LYS A 214 12.43 -12.91 -6.32
CA LYS A 214 11.43 -11.91 -6.73
C LYS A 214 10.11 -12.61 -7.06
N GLU A 215 9.11 -12.38 -6.21
CA GLU A 215 7.83 -13.12 -6.25
C GLU A 215 7.04 -12.84 -7.54
N VAL A 216 7.22 -11.67 -8.19
CA VAL A 216 6.47 -11.30 -9.40
C VAL A 216 7.31 -10.41 -10.33
N SER A 217 7.48 -10.81 -11.60
CA SER A 217 8.06 -9.96 -12.65
C SER A 217 7.12 -8.80 -13.01
N LEU A 218 7.61 -7.58 -13.18
CA LEU A 218 6.79 -6.41 -13.59
C LEU A 218 5.97 -6.69 -14.86
N ASN A 219 6.50 -7.48 -15.78
CA ASN A 219 5.84 -7.85 -17.03
C ASN A 219 4.65 -8.81 -16.84
N ALA A 220 4.54 -9.44 -15.68
CA ALA A 220 3.42 -10.33 -15.33
C ALA A 220 2.25 -9.59 -14.65
N ILE A 221 2.42 -8.30 -14.34
CA ILE A 221 1.37 -7.50 -13.70
C ILE A 221 0.44 -6.93 -14.78
N PRO A 222 -0.88 -7.14 -14.71
CA PRO A 222 -1.78 -6.55 -15.70
C PRO A 222 -1.85 -5.02 -15.56
N GLU A 223 -2.22 -4.35 -16.64
CA GLU A 223 -2.77 -2.99 -16.57
C GLU A 223 -4.00 -2.99 -15.67
N LEU A 224 -4.16 -1.93 -14.89
CA LEU A 224 -5.26 -1.76 -13.94
C LEU A 224 -6.11 -0.57 -14.38
N ASP A 225 -7.42 -0.73 -14.33
CA ASP A 225 -8.40 0.35 -14.41
C ASP A 225 -9.53 0.04 -13.42
N LEU A 226 -9.25 0.30 -12.15
CA LEU A 226 -10.06 -0.18 -11.02
C LEU A 226 -10.58 0.99 -10.18
N SER A 227 -11.85 0.91 -9.79
CA SER A 227 -12.45 1.72 -8.74
C SER A 227 -12.80 0.83 -7.56
N ILE A 228 -12.40 1.23 -6.35
CA ILE A 228 -12.58 0.47 -5.11
C ILE A 228 -13.25 1.39 -4.09
N ASP A 229 -14.45 1.04 -3.62
CA ASP A 229 -15.21 1.88 -2.69
C ASP A 229 -14.66 1.78 -1.25
N ASP A 230 -14.23 0.58 -0.83
CA ASP A 230 -13.68 0.30 0.49
C ASP A 230 -12.38 -0.52 0.37
N PHE A 231 -11.25 0.17 0.33
CA PHE A 231 -9.92 -0.43 0.27
C PHE A 231 -9.22 -0.41 1.63
N SER A 232 -8.59 -1.53 1.99
CA SER A 232 -7.62 -1.58 3.07
C SER A 232 -6.47 -2.53 2.77
N PHE A 233 -5.26 -2.17 3.20
CA PHE A 233 -4.07 -2.99 3.09
C PHE A 233 -3.32 -3.00 4.42
N ASN A 234 -3.22 -4.17 5.07
CA ASN A 234 -2.66 -4.31 6.42
C ASN A 234 -3.36 -3.36 7.42
N LEU A 235 -2.62 -2.40 8.01
CA LEU A 235 -3.17 -1.40 8.93
C LEU A 235 -3.69 -0.14 8.20
N TYR A 236 -3.37 0.02 6.91
CA TYR A 236 -3.73 1.20 6.14
C TYR A 236 -5.15 1.08 5.59
N LYS A 237 -6.02 2.03 5.94
CA LYS A 237 -7.44 2.05 5.58
C LYS A 237 -7.82 3.36 4.88
N PRO A 238 -7.36 3.59 3.64
CA PRO A 238 -7.58 4.86 2.95
C PRO A 238 -9.02 5.10 2.49
N GLY A 239 -9.88 4.09 2.44
CA GLY A 239 -11.25 4.21 1.91
C GLY A 239 -11.28 4.07 0.39
N MET A 240 -11.81 5.07 -0.31
CA MET A 240 -12.03 4.97 -1.76
C MET A 240 -10.72 5.12 -2.54
N VAL A 241 -10.47 4.20 -3.46
CA VAL A 241 -9.28 4.17 -4.32
C VAL A 241 -9.70 4.02 -5.77
N ALA A 242 -9.19 4.88 -6.66
CA ALA A 242 -9.27 4.68 -8.10
C ALA A 242 -7.87 4.62 -8.68
N ILE A 243 -7.53 3.56 -9.41
CA ILE A 243 -6.20 3.34 -9.98
C ILE A 243 -6.29 3.03 -11.46
N LYS A 244 -5.44 3.72 -12.22
CA LYS A 244 -5.22 3.49 -13.64
C LYS A 244 -3.73 3.34 -13.92
N THR A 245 -3.33 2.22 -14.52
CA THR A 245 -1.94 1.93 -14.89
C THR A 245 -1.82 1.55 -16.35
N ARG A 246 -0.62 1.75 -16.89
CA ARG A 246 -0.19 1.26 -18.21
C ARG A 246 1.05 0.42 -18.03
N ASN A 247 1.14 -0.71 -18.71
CA ASN A 247 2.30 -1.59 -18.61
C ASN A 247 3.04 -1.67 -19.94
N SER A 248 4.36 -1.68 -19.85
CA SER A 248 5.31 -1.84 -20.94
C SER A 248 6.51 -2.64 -20.42
N THR A 249 7.37 -3.13 -21.31
CA THR A 249 8.51 -3.96 -20.91
C THR A 249 9.32 -3.31 -19.77
N ASN A 250 9.35 -3.95 -18.62
CA ASN A 250 10.04 -3.54 -17.39
C ASN A 250 9.62 -2.17 -16.84
N ARG A 251 8.40 -1.69 -17.16
CA ARG A 251 7.86 -0.43 -16.67
C ARG A 251 6.35 -0.44 -16.54
N ILE A 252 5.87 -0.11 -15.35
CA ILE A 252 4.49 0.20 -15.05
C ILE A 252 4.37 1.70 -14.80
N THR A 253 3.61 2.39 -15.65
CA THR A 253 3.26 3.80 -15.45
C THR A 253 1.95 3.89 -14.67
N ILE A 254 1.96 4.65 -13.57
CA ILE A 254 0.76 5.01 -12.81
C ILE A 254 0.20 6.29 -13.46
N GLU A 255 -0.75 6.12 -14.39
CA GLU A 255 -1.41 7.24 -15.07
C GLU A 255 -2.23 8.07 -14.06
N SER A 256 -2.90 7.40 -13.12
CA SER A 256 -3.62 8.06 -12.03
C SER A 256 -3.87 7.10 -10.88
N LEU A 257 -3.54 7.51 -9.66
CA LEU A 257 -4.00 6.88 -8.43
C LEU A 257 -4.65 7.96 -7.57
N LYS A 258 -5.95 7.83 -7.31
CA LYS A 258 -6.73 8.73 -6.47
C LYS A 258 -7.15 8.03 -5.20
N ILE A 259 -6.97 8.69 -4.07
CA ILE A 259 -7.34 8.19 -2.76
C ILE A 259 -8.22 9.24 -2.11
N ASN A 260 -9.48 8.90 -1.83
CA ASN A 260 -10.47 9.83 -1.31
C ASN A 260 -11.14 9.27 -0.06
N ASN A 261 -11.18 10.07 0.99
CA ASN A 261 -11.95 9.80 2.20
C ASN A 261 -12.44 11.13 2.82
N PRO A 262 -13.27 11.08 3.89
CA PRO A 262 -13.77 12.30 4.52
C PRO A 262 -12.66 13.26 5.01
N SER A 263 -11.47 12.74 5.31
CA SER A 263 -10.35 13.47 5.92
C SER A 263 -9.32 13.98 4.92
N SER A 264 -9.26 13.43 3.70
CA SER A 264 -8.29 13.81 2.67
C SER A 264 -8.70 13.42 1.25
N SER A 265 -8.19 14.15 0.27
CA SER A 265 -8.17 13.77 -1.14
C SER A 265 -6.74 13.83 -1.68
N SER A 266 -6.25 12.71 -2.18
CA SER A 266 -4.90 12.56 -2.70
C SER A 266 -4.92 12.11 -4.16
N SER A 267 -4.00 12.66 -4.95
CA SER A 267 -3.69 12.21 -6.30
C SER A 267 -2.22 11.85 -6.39
N VAL A 268 -1.93 10.76 -7.08
CA VAL A 268 -0.59 10.20 -7.28
C VAL A 268 -0.42 9.84 -8.75
N THR A 269 0.71 10.21 -9.32
CA THR A 269 1.23 9.68 -10.60
C THR A 269 2.64 9.16 -10.38
N GLY A 270 3.16 8.37 -11.31
CA GLY A 270 4.50 7.83 -11.16
C GLY A 270 4.83 6.71 -12.12
N GLU A 271 5.97 6.08 -11.86
CA GLU A 271 6.42 4.91 -12.58
C GLU A 271 7.16 3.93 -11.65
N TRP A 272 6.99 2.66 -11.94
CA TRP A 272 7.77 1.57 -11.37
C TRP A 272 8.52 0.88 -12.50
N THR A 273 9.85 0.91 -12.42
CA THR A 273 10.74 0.40 -13.46
C THR A 273 11.63 -0.70 -12.91
N SER A 274 12.07 -1.62 -13.78
CA SER A 274 13.14 -2.55 -13.48
C SER A 274 14.20 -2.59 -14.59
N ASP A 275 15.41 -3.06 -14.28
CA ASP A 275 16.39 -3.41 -15.31
C ASP A 275 15.93 -4.62 -16.16
N ALA A 276 16.72 -4.97 -17.18
CA ALA A 276 16.42 -6.05 -18.12
C ALA A 276 16.34 -7.43 -17.44
N GLN A 277 17.18 -7.66 -16.43
CA GLN A 277 17.21 -8.87 -15.62
C GLN A 277 16.08 -8.90 -14.58
N GLY A 278 15.37 -7.77 -14.41
CA GLY A 278 14.36 -7.60 -13.39
C GLY A 278 14.96 -7.66 -11.99
N ASN A 279 16.20 -7.25 -11.76
CA ASN A 279 16.88 -7.28 -10.46
C ASN A 279 16.83 -5.92 -9.75
N ASN A 280 17.16 -4.84 -10.45
CA ASN A 280 17.12 -3.50 -9.90
C ASN A 280 15.78 -2.84 -10.20
N GLU A 281 14.98 -2.60 -9.16
CA GLU A 281 13.71 -1.87 -9.26
C GLU A 281 13.85 -0.45 -8.73
N ARG A 282 13.13 0.48 -9.36
CA ARG A 282 13.01 1.86 -8.91
C ARG A 282 11.59 2.35 -9.07
N VAL A 283 11.09 3.02 -8.04
CA VAL A 283 9.80 3.70 -8.05
C VAL A 283 10.03 5.20 -7.97
N ILE A 284 9.30 5.95 -8.79
CA ILE A 284 9.22 7.41 -8.75
C ILE A 284 7.74 7.78 -8.62
N ILE A 285 7.39 8.60 -7.65
CA ILE A 285 6.02 9.10 -7.45
C ILE A 285 5.99 10.63 -7.37
N ASP A 286 4.91 11.19 -7.88
CA ASP A 286 4.51 12.58 -7.67
C ASP A 286 3.13 12.55 -7.01
N THR A 287 2.99 13.17 -5.85
CA THR A 287 1.74 13.19 -5.09
C THR A 287 1.37 14.58 -4.62
N THR A 288 0.07 14.87 -4.67
CA THR A 288 -0.53 16.03 -4.03
C THR A 288 -1.74 15.57 -3.23
N SER A 289 -1.81 16.01 -1.99
CA SER A 289 -2.86 15.67 -1.03
C SER A 289 -3.48 16.93 -0.45
N GLN A 290 -4.79 17.08 -0.62
CA GLN A 290 -5.61 18.04 0.11
C GLN A 290 -6.08 17.39 1.40
N ILE A 291 -5.62 17.94 2.53
CA ILE A 291 -5.95 17.47 3.87
C ILE A 291 -7.11 18.32 4.41
N LYS A 292 -8.14 17.65 4.92
CA LYS A 292 -9.27 18.29 5.63
C LYS A 292 -9.13 18.11 7.13
N ASP A 293 -8.60 16.96 7.56
CA ASP A 293 -8.30 16.64 8.95
C ASP A 293 -7.04 15.75 9.01
N LEU A 294 -5.90 16.34 9.36
CA LEU A 294 -4.63 15.62 9.49
C LEU A 294 -4.69 14.58 10.60
N GLY A 295 -5.30 14.89 11.75
CA GLY A 295 -5.43 13.95 12.86
C GLY A 295 -6.16 12.66 12.45
N ALA A 296 -7.24 12.79 11.70
CA ALA A 296 -7.97 11.66 11.14
C ALA A 296 -7.14 10.92 10.07
N VAL A 297 -6.42 11.64 9.20
CA VAL A 297 -5.49 11.02 8.24
C VAL A 297 -4.47 10.15 8.98
N VAL A 298 -3.73 10.69 9.94
CA VAL A 298 -2.67 9.97 10.66
C VAL A 298 -3.22 8.73 11.40
N THR A 299 -4.48 8.78 11.83
CA THR A 299 -5.18 7.62 12.40
C THR A 299 -5.39 6.49 11.37
N TYR A 300 -5.77 6.80 10.13
CA TYR A 300 -5.90 5.81 9.04
C TYR A 300 -4.58 5.15 8.62
N TRP A 301 -3.45 5.81 8.89
CA TRP A 301 -2.11 5.27 8.65
C TRP A 301 -1.56 4.47 9.84
N GLY A 302 -2.38 4.22 10.87
CA GLY A 302 -2.04 3.34 12.00
C GLY A 302 -1.42 4.04 13.21
N ASN A 303 -1.48 5.38 13.28
CA ASN A 303 -0.93 6.15 14.40
C ASN A 303 -1.98 7.07 15.04
N PRO A 304 -2.94 6.52 15.81
CA PRO A 304 -3.88 7.36 16.53
C PRO A 304 -3.11 8.16 17.60
N LYS A 305 -3.34 9.48 17.68
CA LYS A 305 -2.96 10.39 18.80
C LYS A 305 -1.72 11.30 18.66
N ALA A 306 -1.16 11.52 17.46
CA ALA A 306 -0.08 12.51 17.30
C ALA A 306 -0.59 13.95 17.03
N VAL A 307 -1.69 14.07 16.28
CA VAL A 307 -2.25 15.35 15.82
C VAL A 307 -3.77 15.29 15.88
N GLU A 308 -4.39 16.44 16.09
CA GLU A 308 -5.83 16.64 15.98
C GLU A 308 -6.14 17.81 15.04
N GLY A 309 -7.18 17.66 14.24
CA GLY A 309 -7.54 18.65 13.22
C GLY A 309 -6.41 18.84 12.20
N GLY A 310 -6.23 20.07 11.74
CA GLY A 310 -5.24 20.40 10.71
C GLY A 310 -5.79 20.20 9.30
N LYS A 311 -5.79 21.26 8.50
CA LYS A 311 -6.21 21.25 7.09
C LYS A 311 -5.17 21.93 6.22
N GLY A 312 -5.10 21.59 4.94
CA GLY A 312 -4.16 22.22 4.01
C GLY A 312 -3.68 21.27 2.92
N THR A 313 -2.42 21.42 2.51
CA THR A 313 -1.84 20.67 1.40
C THR A 313 -0.52 20.01 1.79
N ILE A 314 -0.30 18.81 1.26
CA ILE A 314 0.98 18.11 1.29
C ILE A 314 1.28 17.69 -0.14
N SER A 315 2.45 18.07 -0.66
CA SER A 315 2.94 17.58 -1.95
C SER A 315 4.30 16.93 -1.81
N ALA A 316 4.55 15.89 -2.59
CA ALA A 316 5.82 15.20 -2.56
C ALA A 316 6.18 14.64 -3.93
N LYS A 317 7.47 14.73 -4.28
CA LYS A 317 8.07 14.00 -5.40
C LYS A 317 9.13 13.11 -4.79
N LEU A 318 8.94 11.81 -4.82
CA LEU A 318 9.79 10.85 -4.11
C LEU A 318 10.26 9.77 -5.06
N ASP A 319 11.46 9.27 -4.82
CA ASP A 319 11.96 8.08 -5.48
C ASP A 319 12.73 7.17 -4.52
N TRP A 320 12.66 5.86 -4.76
CA TRP A 320 13.37 4.84 -3.99
C TRP A 320 13.64 3.60 -4.83
N SER A 321 14.59 2.79 -4.37
CA SER A 321 14.87 1.47 -4.90
C SER A 321 13.96 0.41 -4.27
N GLY A 322 13.59 -0.59 -5.06
CA GLY A 322 12.71 -1.69 -4.65
C GLY A 322 11.24 -1.46 -5.01
N PRO A 323 10.38 -2.45 -4.72
CA PRO A 323 8.98 -2.42 -5.11
C PRO A 323 8.15 -1.44 -4.26
N PRO A 324 6.95 -1.05 -4.72
CA PRO A 324 6.06 -0.16 -3.96
C PRO A 324 5.49 -0.79 -2.67
N TYR A 325 5.56 -2.11 -2.53
CA TYR A 325 5.10 -2.83 -1.34
C TYR A 325 6.19 -3.10 -0.31
N ASP A 326 7.46 -2.81 -0.63
CA ASP A 326 8.62 -2.96 0.27
C ASP A 326 9.71 -1.92 -0.08
N PRO A 327 9.48 -0.63 0.23
CA PRO A 327 10.38 0.45 -0.15
C PRO A 327 11.70 0.43 0.63
N SER A 328 12.83 0.53 -0.07
CA SER A 328 14.16 0.67 0.56
C SER A 328 14.36 2.10 1.07
N PHE A 329 13.96 2.37 2.31
CA PHE A 329 13.95 3.73 2.90
C PHE A 329 15.34 4.40 2.96
N ASP A 330 16.43 3.64 2.97
CA ASP A 330 17.81 4.10 2.89
C ASP A 330 18.19 4.68 1.52
N THR A 331 17.40 4.40 0.49
CA THR A 331 17.55 4.97 -0.86
C THR A 331 16.58 6.12 -1.14
N LEU A 332 15.70 6.44 -0.19
CA LEU A 332 14.63 7.43 -0.38
C LEU A 332 15.22 8.82 -0.68
N ALA A 333 14.80 9.40 -1.79
CA ALA A 333 15.20 10.73 -2.22
C ALA A 333 14.01 11.53 -2.75
N GLY A 334 14.19 12.85 -2.87
CA GLY A 334 13.20 13.74 -3.46
C GLY A 334 12.85 14.94 -2.59
N ASN A 335 11.64 15.47 -2.75
CA ASN A 335 11.21 16.72 -2.14
C ASN A 335 9.82 16.56 -1.54
N VAL A 336 9.59 17.16 -0.37
CA VAL A 336 8.28 17.22 0.28
C VAL A 336 7.99 18.67 0.67
N LYS A 337 6.77 19.13 0.43
CA LYS A 337 6.27 20.43 0.85
C LYS A 337 5.00 20.25 1.66
N ILE A 338 4.93 20.93 2.80
CA ILE A 338 3.81 20.85 3.75
C ILE A 338 3.30 22.27 3.99
N ASN A 339 1.98 22.47 3.92
CA ASN A 339 1.32 23.70 4.35
C ASN A 339 0.00 23.30 5.02
N LEU A 340 -0.09 23.47 6.33
CA LEU A 340 -1.22 23.07 7.15
C LEU A 340 -1.62 24.23 8.06
N GLU A 341 -2.88 24.24 8.46
CA GLU A 341 -3.46 25.28 9.30
C GLU A 341 -4.44 24.68 10.29
N ASN A 342 -4.67 25.39 11.40
CA ASN A 342 -5.72 25.10 12.36
C ASN A 342 -5.67 23.64 12.88
N GLY A 343 -4.54 23.25 13.46
CA GLY A 343 -4.37 21.93 14.05
C GLY A 343 -3.79 21.99 15.45
N ARG A 344 -3.68 20.81 16.09
CA ARG A 344 -3.15 20.68 17.45
C ARG A 344 -2.24 19.46 17.54
N LEU A 345 -1.00 19.67 17.96
CA LEU A 345 -0.06 18.59 18.26
C LEU A 345 -0.37 18.03 19.63
N LEU A 346 -0.67 16.74 19.73
CA LEU A 346 -1.06 16.08 20.97
C LEU A 346 0.16 15.49 21.69
N GLN A 347 0.04 15.31 23.01
CA GLN A 347 1.08 14.65 23.80
C GLN A 347 1.09 13.15 23.47
N VAL A 348 2.20 12.66 22.94
CA VAL A 348 2.40 11.23 22.70
C VAL A 348 3.36 10.68 23.74
N ASP A 349 2.90 9.72 24.54
CA ASP A 349 3.80 8.88 25.32
C ASP A 349 4.56 7.95 24.36
N SER A 350 5.89 7.94 24.50
CA SER A 350 6.81 7.22 23.61
C SER A 350 6.38 5.78 23.38
N GLY A 351 6.24 5.38 22.11
CA GLY A 351 6.02 3.98 21.72
C GLY A 351 5.35 3.78 20.36
N PHE A 352 4.38 4.62 19.98
CA PHE A 352 3.50 4.35 18.83
C PHE A 352 3.46 5.42 17.72
N ALA A 353 4.05 6.60 17.91
CA ALA A 353 3.95 7.70 16.95
C ALA A 353 5.22 7.98 16.14
N LYS A 354 5.72 7.00 15.40
CA LYS A 354 7.10 7.06 14.89
C LYS A 354 7.32 8.00 13.71
N ILE A 355 6.37 8.19 12.80
CA ILE A 355 6.64 8.93 11.54
C ILE A 355 6.35 10.45 11.65
N ILE A 356 5.52 10.88 12.62
CA ILE A 356 5.18 12.30 12.85
C ILE A 356 5.61 12.78 14.25
N GLY A 357 6.01 11.87 15.14
CA GLY A 357 6.41 12.18 16.52
C GLY A 357 7.75 12.91 16.67
N VAL A 358 8.51 13.07 15.58
CA VAL A 358 9.78 13.83 15.52
C VAL A 358 9.62 15.27 16.04
N PHE A 359 8.40 15.81 15.94
CA PHE A 359 8.06 17.18 16.35
C PHE A 359 7.20 17.25 17.61
N SER A 360 7.40 16.39 18.60
CA SER A 360 6.78 16.56 19.93
C SER A 360 7.30 17.84 20.62
N LEU A 361 6.82 18.99 20.13
CA LEU A 361 7.17 20.35 20.55
C LEU A 361 6.74 20.63 21.99
N GLN A 362 5.85 19.83 22.56
CA GLN A 362 5.41 19.99 23.94
C GLN A 362 6.53 19.69 24.93
N SER A 363 7.37 18.69 24.66
CA SER A 363 8.57 18.47 25.49
C SER A 363 9.48 19.69 25.43
N LEU A 364 9.63 20.30 24.26
CA LEU A 364 10.44 21.52 24.04
C LEU A 364 9.84 22.76 24.72
N LEU A 365 8.52 22.95 24.62
CA LEU A 365 7.80 24.07 25.22
C LEU A 365 7.70 23.93 26.74
N LYS A 366 7.63 22.72 27.30
CA LYS A 366 7.73 22.49 28.75
C LYS A 366 9.05 23.03 29.32
N PHE A 367 10.15 22.91 28.57
CA PHE A 367 11.43 23.52 28.96
C PHE A 367 11.47 25.04 28.75
N ALA A 368 10.80 25.56 27.70
CA ALA A 368 10.67 27.01 27.47
C ALA A 368 9.73 27.72 28.47
N THR A 369 8.81 26.99 29.10
CA THR A 369 7.81 27.51 30.06
C THR A 369 8.18 27.24 31.52
N LEU A 370 9.34 26.64 31.80
CA LEU A 370 9.81 26.32 33.16
C LEU A 370 10.11 27.56 34.04
N ASP A 371 10.01 28.77 33.50
CA ASP A 371 10.07 30.04 34.27
C ASP A 371 8.67 30.65 34.54
N LEU A 372 7.56 29.99 34.18
CA LEU A 372 6.20 30.52 34.32
C LEU A 372 5.23 29.58 35.06
N GLN A 373 5.72 28.76 35.99
CA GLN A 373 4.85 27.90 36.83
C GLN A 373 3.88 28.67 37.74
N GLY A 374 3.91 30.01 37.75
CA GLY A 374 3.05 30.84 38.60
C GLY A 374 1.69 31.27 38.03
N SER A 375 1.34 31.01 36.76
CA SER A 375 0.18 31.70 36.13
C SER A 375 -0.86 30.81 35.42
N LEU A 376 -0.57 29.54 35.13
CA LEU A 376 -1.50 28.70 34.35
C LEU A 376 -1.98 27.52 35.19
N GLY A 377 -3.12 27.71 35.86
CA GLY A 377 -3.79 26.73 36.70
C GLY A 377 -4.23 25.46 35.96
N ASN A 378 -4.50 24.42 36.74
CA ASN A 378 -4.89 23.07 36.35
C ASN A 378 -6.18 23.01 35.49
N VAL A 379 -6.05 23.22 34.18
CA VAL A 379 -6.93 22.64 33.14
C VAL A 379 -6.07 22.37 31.89
N VAL A 380 -5.32 21.26 31.87
CA VAL A 380 -4.45 20.90 30.74
C VAL A 380 -4.91 19.59 30.13
N THR A 381 -5.80 19.67 29.15
CA THR A 381 -5.91 18.65 28.09
C THR A 381 -4.78 18.89 27.10
N SER A 382 -3.66 18.18 27.31
CA SER A 382 -2.27 18.45 26.87
C SER A 382 -2.00 18.43 25.35
N GLY A 383 -2.28 19.54 24.67
CA GLY A 383 -2.02 19.76 23.24
C GLY A 383 -1.39 21.14 22.95
N THR A 384 -0.54 21.27 21.93
CA THR A 384 -0.07 22.57 21.41
C THR A 384 -0.79 22.90 20.10
N SER A 385 -1.67 23.89 20.11
CA SER A 385 -2.38 24.35 18.92
C SER A 385 -1.49 25.23 18.03
N PHE A 386 -1.59 25.03 16.72
CA PHE A 386 -0.96 25.85 15.70
C PHE A 386 -2.00 26.44 14.74
N ASN A 387 -1.81 27.71 14.38
CA ASN A 387 -2.58 28.42 13.38
C ASN A 387 -2.11 28.08 11.97
N ALA A 388 -0.79 28.00 11.78
CA ALA A 388 -0.16 27.61 10.52
C ALA A 388 1.11 26.78 10.77
N LEU A 389 1.40 25.85 9.86
CA LEU A 389 2.59 25.01 9.84
C LEU A 389 3.01 24.86 8.38
N SER A 390 4.25 25.23 8.06
CA SER A 390 4.78 25.13 6.70
C SER A 390 6.23 24.67 6.69
N GLY A 391 6.65 24.03 5.61
CA GLY A 391 8.06 23.68 5.44
C GLY A 391 8.33 22.92 4.16
N ASP A 392 9.57 23.06 3.69
CA ASP A 392 10.11 22.29 2.57
C ASP A 392 11.20 21.33 3.09
N PHE A 393 11.19 20.12 2.55
CA PHE A 393 12.13 19.06 2.88
C PHE A 393 12.78 18.54 1.61
N VAL A 394 14.11 18.35 1.66
CA VAL A 394 14.87 17.65 0.63
C VAL A 394 15.40 16.36 1.21
N LEU A 395 15.06 15.23 0.60
CA LEU A 395 15.44 13.89 1.02
C LEU A 395 16.59 13.38 0.16
N ARG A 396 17.57 12.76 0.82
CA ARG A 396 18.69 12.04 0.18
C ARG A 396 19.07 10.83 1.02
N ASN A 397 19.03 9.65 0.42
CA ASN A 397 19.38 8.38 1.05
C ASN A 397 18.70 8.20 2.44
N GLY A 398 17.40 8.49 2.49
CA GLY A 398 16.61 8.41 3.73
C GLY A 398 16.83 9.55 4.74
N VAL A 399 17.67 10.54 4.44
CA VAL A 399 17.90 11.72 5.29
C VAL A 399 17.16 12.92 4.72
N ALA A 400 16.18 13.43 5.45
CA ALA A 400 15.43 14.64 5.14
C ALA A 400 16.11 15.87 5.76
N ARG A 401 16.30 16.93 4.97
CA ARG A 401 16.79 18.23 5.42
C ARG A 401 15.70 19.28 5.25
N THR A 402 15.52 20.11 6.28
CA THR A 402 14.71 21.33 6.19
C THR A 402 15.51 22.56 6.62
N GLN A 403 15.20 23.71 6.03
CA GLN A 403 15.79 25.01 6.39
C GLN A 403 14.74 26.05 6.78
N ASN A 404 13.47 25.74 6.54
CA ASN A 404 12.38 26.70 6.59
C ASN A 404 11.09 26.06 7.16
N PHE A 405 11.23 25.07 8.03
CA PHE A 405 10.07 24.58 8.77
C PHE A 405 9.65 25.64 9.78
N THR A 406 8.40 26.09 9.71
CA THR A 406 7.85 27.09 10.62
C THR A 406 6.49 26.67 11.14
N MET A 407 6.21 27.05 12.38
CA MET A 407 4.93 26.80 13.04
C MET A 407 4.50 28.07 13.77
N GLN A 408 3.34 28.59 13.42
CA GLN A 408 2.71 29.72 14.11
C GLN A 408 1.76 29.16 15.16
N LEU A 409 2.07 29.43 16.43
CA LEU A 409 1.23 29.12 17.58
C LEU A 409 0.41 30.38 17.94
N ASN A 410 -0.48 30.26 18.94
CA ASN A 410 -1.24 31.40 19.43
C ASN A 410 -0.37 32.48 20.07
N GLN A 411 0.66 32.07 20.82
CA GLN A 411 1.51 32.97 21.60
C GLN A 411 3.00 32.89 21.24
N ALA A 412 3.34 32.23 20.14
CA ALA A 412 4.73 32.09 19.69
C ALA A 412 4.81 31.71 18.21
N ARG A 413 5.97 31.95 17.61
CA ARG A 413 6.39 31.38 16.33
C ARG A 413 7.57 30.46 16.57
N VAL A 414 7.55 29.28 15.99
CA VAL A 414 8.67 28.34 16.04
C VAL A 414 9.28 28.21 14.65
N ALA A 415 10.59 28.31 14.56
CA ALA A 415 11.36 28.03 13.35
C ALA A 415 12.27 26.83 13.60
N THR A 416 12.35 25.91 12.64
CA THR A 416 13.17 24.71 12.74
C THR A 416 13.99 24.53 11.48
N SER A 417 15.25 24.14 11.67
CA SER A 417 16.15 23.73 10.61
C SER A 417 16.98 22.54 11.06
N GLY A 418 17.43 21.70 10.13
CA GLY A 418 18.26 20.55 10.46
C GLY A 418 17.92 19.31 9.65
N LEU A 419 18.21 18.15 10.24
CA LEU A 419 18.14 16.85 9.60
C LEU A 419 17.28 15.86 10.38
N VAL A 420 16.62 14.97 9.63
CA VAL A 420 15.85 13.85 10.14
C VAL A 420 16.27 12.60 9.35
N ASN A 421 16.79 11.59 10.03
CA ASN A 421 17.19 10.32 9.43
C ASN A 421 16.07 9.29 9.60
N ILE A 422 15.39 8.95 8.50
CA ILE A 422 14.23 8.06 8.50
C ILE A 422 14.63 6.60 8.81
N PRO A 423 15.64 6.00 8.15
CA PRO A 423 16.06 4.63 8.44
C PRO A 423 16.54 4.44 9.89
N LYS A 424 17.31 5.39 10.41
CA LYS A 424 17.88 5.31 11.76
C LYS A 424 16.94 5.84 12.85
N GLN A 425 15.82 6.46 12.46
CA GLN A 425 14.87 7.09 13.38
C GLN A 425 15.55 8.08 14.34
N THR A 426 16.45 8.91 13.80
CA THR A 426 17.18 9.95 14.56
C THR A 426 16.94 11.34 14.01
N GLN A 427 17.21 12.36 14.81
CA GLN A 427 17.10 13.76 14.42
C GLN A 427 18.29 14.58 14.90
N ASP A 428 18.53 15.69 14.21
CA ASP A 428 19.49 16.74 14.56
C ASP A 428 18.88 18.09 14.11
N LEU A 429 18.14 18.72 15.01
CA LEU A 429 17.28 19.88 14.72
C LEU A 429 17.66 21.07 15.59
N ARG A 430 17.85 22.23 14.98
CA ARG A 430 17.88 23.52 15.66
C ARG A 430 16.51 24.15 15.63
N ILE A 431 15.98 24.46 16.81
CA ILE A 431 14.63 25.01 17.01
C ILE A 431 14.77 26.36 17.69
N THR A 432 14.23 27.40 17.07
CA THR A 432 14.17 28.75 17.63
C THR A 432 12.72 29.12 17.91
N ILE A 433 12.45 29.53 19.14
CA ILE A 433 11.12 29.94 19.60
C ILE A 433 11.11 31.46 19.77
N PHE A 434 10.17 32.12 19.09
CA PHE A 434 9.92 33.55 19.16
C PHE A 434 8.59 33.78 19.88
N PRO A 435 8.57 34.22 21.16
CA PRO A 435 7.32 34.55 21.84
C PRO A 435 6.65 35.75 21.17
N THR A 436 5.31 35.77 21.16
CA THR A 436 4.55 36.95 20.73
C THR A 436 4.17 37.75 21.98
N ILE A 437 4.62 39.00 22.06
CA ILE A 437 4.24 39.90 23.15
C ILE A 437 2.97 40.65 22.75
N ASP A 438 1.86 40.39 23.44
CA ASP A 438 0.66 41.21 23.33
C ASP A 438 0.89 42.53 24.09
N ALA A 439 1.06 43.62 23.34
CA ALA A 439 1.36 44.95 23.88
C ALA A 439 0.21 45.56 24.71
N THR A 440 -0.97 44.92 24.74
CA THR A 440 -2.18 45.41 25.42
C THR A 440 -2.18 45.15 26.93
N ALA A 441 -1.53 44.08 27.42
CA ALA A 441 -1.54 43.75 28.84
C ALA A 441 -0.70 44.73 29.70
N GLY A 442 0.43 45.21 29.18
CA GLY A 442 1.28 46.19 29.88
C GLY A 442 0.68 47.60 29.94
N ALA A 443 -0.16 47.96 28.96
CA ALA A 443 -0.79 49.28 28.91
C ALA A 443 -1.87 49.45 30.01
N LEU A 444 -2.61 48.40 30.34
CA LEU A 444 -3.70 48.46 31.34
C LEU A 444 -3.21 48.75 32.77
N ALA A 445 -1.99 48.37 33.11
CA ALA A 445 -1.41 48.69 34.42
C ALA A 445 -1.11 50.18 34.62
N LEU A 446 -0.86 50.93 33.52
CA LEU A 446 -0.52 52.35 33.58
C LEU A 446 -1.74 53.27 33.60
N PHE A 447 -2.90 52.81 33.09
CA PHE A 447 -4.16 53.56 33.13
C PHE A 447 -4.74 53.72 34.53
N ALA A 448 -4.43 52.82 35.47
CA ALA A 448 -4.92 52.90 36.84
C ALA A 448 -4.30 54.04 37.67
N VAL A 449 -3.17 54.60 37.23
CA VAL A 449 -2.40 55.59 38.01
C VAL A 449 -2.61 57.02 37.51
N ASN A 450 -2.68 57.30 36.19
CA ASN A 450 -2.95 58.65 35.68
C ASN A 450 -3.34 58.70 34.17
N PRO A 451 -4.55 59.12 33.78
CA PRO A 451 -5.03 59.08 32.39
C PRO A 451 -4.46 60.17 31.46
N ILE A 452 -3.83 61.23 31.96
CA ILE A 452 -3.44 62.41 31.14
C ILE A 452 -2.09 62.22 30.41
N ILE A 453 -1.28 61.22 30.79
CA ILE A 453 0.05 60.97 30.21
C ILE A 453 0.01 59.95 29.03
N GLY A 454 -1.16 59.37 28.73
CA GLY A 454 -1.29 58.19 27.86
C GLY A 454 -0.99 58.36 26.37
N ALA A 455 -1.00 59.59 25.83
CA ALA A 455 -0.85 59.80 24.38
C ALA A 455 0.62 59.82 23.90
N SER A 456 1.59 60.18 24.74
CA SER A 456 3.01 60.26 24.35
C SER A 456 3.77 58.93 24.47
N ALA A 457 3.24 57.95 25.22
CA ALA A 457 3.87 56.63 25.41
C ALA A 457 3.71 55.70 24.19
N LEU A 458 2.72 55.94 23.32
CA LEU A 458 2.38 55.03 22.22
C LEU A 458 3.42 55.02 21.08
N ILE A 459 4.22 56.08 20.93
CA ILE A 459 5.20 56.22 19.83
C ILE A 459 6.55 55.56 20.18
N GLY A 460 6.96 55.56 21.45
CA GLY A 460 8.16 54.83 21.90
C GLY A 460 7.98 53.31 21.94
N GLN A 461 6.75 52.84 22.19
CA GLN A 461 6.43 51.42 22.41
C GLN A 461 6.55 50.55 21.15
N TYR A 462 6.26 51.09 19.96
CA TYR A 462 6.27 50.34 18.70
C TYR A 462 7.70 50.02 18.21
N LEU A 463 8.70 50.81 18.63
CA LEU A 463 10.11 50.56 18.36
C LEU A 463 10.73 49.58 19.37
N ILE A 464 10.22 49.54 20.60
CA ILE A 464 10.68 48.62 21.65
C ILE A 464 10.20 47.19 21.38
N SER A 465 8.96 46.97 20.90
CA SER A 465 8.44 45.62 20.64
C SER A 465 9.28 44.83 19.62
N ASN A 466 9.80 45.49 18.58
CA ASN A 466 10.65 44.84 17.57
C ASN A 466 12.08 44.56 18.05
N GLN A 467 12.64 45.38 18.95
CA GLN A 467 13.94 45.11 19.58
C GLN A 467 13.85 44.08 20.70
N LEU A 468 12.76 44.09 21.49
CA LEU A 468 12.55 43.17 22.61
C LEU A 468 12.18 41.75 22.15
N ASN A 469 11.48 41.60 21.02
CA ASN A 469 11.22 40.29 20.40
C ASN A 469 12.51 39.57 19.95
N ARG A 470 13.63 40.28 19.73
CA ARG A 470 14.93 39.67 19.39
C ARG A 470 15.69 39.19 20.63
N THR A 471 15.51 39.82 21.79
CA THR A 471 16.20 39.44 23.04
C THR A 471 15.52 38.30 23.80
N LEU A 472 14.26 37.97 23.48
CA LEU A 472 13.49 36.89 24.13
C LEU A 472 13.42 35.59 23.31
N GLN A 473 14.21 35.47 22.23
CA GLN A 473 14.29 34.22 21.48
C GLN A 473 14.98 33.14 22.31
N THR A 474 14.48 31.90 22.24
CA THR A 474 15.14 30.75 22.86
C THR A 474 15.50 29.72 21.80
N ASP A 475 16.78 29.35 21.77
CA ASP A 475 17.33 28.37 20.85
C ASP A 475 17.50 27.01 21.55
N TYR A 476 17.15 25.94 20.84
CA TYR A 476 17.31 24.57 21.28
C TYR A 476 17.97 23.73 20.19
N LEU A 477 18.85 22.83 20.60
CA LEU A 477 19.34 21.72 19.79
C LEU A 477 18.64 20.44 20.23
N VAL A 478 18.03 19.73 19.29
CA VAL A 478 17.31 18.48 19.54
C VAL A 478 17.94 17.35 18.76
N GLN A 479 18.52 16.40 19.47
CA GLN A 479 19.32 15.32 18.89
C GLN A 479 18.92 13.94 19.42
N GLY A 480 19.41 12.88 18.78
CA GLY A 480 19.19 11.50 19.23
C GLY A 480 18.00 10.83 18.54
N SER A 481 17.46 9.77 19.15
CA SER A 481 16.37 8.98 18.59
C SER A 481 15.02 9.66 18.74
N TRP A 482 14.07 9.38 17.84
CA TRP A 482 12.70 9.93 17.93
C TRP A 482 11.98 9.51 19.22
N ASP A 483 12.26 8.32 19.73
CA ASP A 483 11.63 7.80 20.96
C ASP A 483 12.22 8.41 22.25
N LYS A 484 13.49 8.85 22.19
CA LYS A 484 14.23 9.46 23.31
C LYS A 484 15.13 10.59 22.78
N PRO A 485 14.56 11.77 22.51
CA PRO A 485 15.35 12.92 22.07
C PRO A 485 16.06 13.59 23.26
N ASP A 486 17.31 14.01 23.03
CA ASP A 486 18.04 14.91 23.92
C ASP A 486 17.75 16.36 23.50
N VAL A 487 17.31 17.19 24.45
CA VAL A 487 16.98 18.61 24.23
C VAL A 487 17.98 19.47 24.97
N ILE A 488 18.73 20.29 24.23
CA ILE A 488 19.83 21.10 24.75
C ILE A 488 19.50 22.58 24.51
N PRO A 489 19.23 23.37 25.56
CA PRO A 489 19.06 24.82 25.45
C PRO A 489 20.38 25.50 25.04
N LEU A 490 20.31 26.45 24.10
CA LEU A 490 21.46 27.18 23.58
C LEU A 490 21.40 28.67 23.97
N ASP A 491 22.57 29.27 24.17
CA ASP A 491 22.76 30.71 24.32
C ASP A 491 22.69 31.42 22.94
N GLN A 492 22.82 32.74 22.94
CA GLN A 492 22.78 33.54 21.71
C GLN A 492 23.94 33.24 20.74
N ASN A 493 25.01 32.62 21.22
CA ASN A 493 26.17 32.20 20.43
C ASN A 493 26.06 30.74 19.95
N GLY A 494 24.95 30.04 20.27
CA GLY A 494 24.72 28.64 19.93
C GLY A 494 25.44 27.63 20.85
N GLN A 495 25.90 28.04 22.02
CA GLN A 495 26.53 27.17 23.03
C GLN A 495 25.52 26.70 24.08
N PRO A 496 25.66 25.49 24.66
CA PRO A 496 24.77 25.04 25.73
C PRO A 496 24.74 25.99 26.94
N LEU A 497 23.55 26.30 27.46
CA LEU A 497 23.37 27.21 28.59
C LEU A 497 23.93 26.67 29.92
N ASP A 498 23.96 25.34 30.11
CA ASP A 498 24.51 24.69 31.30
C ASP A 498 25.82 23.94 30.98
N PRO A 499 26.96 24.32 31.60
CA PRO A 499 28.23 23.63 31.41
C PRO A 499 28.21 22.15 31.79
N LYS A 500 27.34 21.68 32.69
CA LYS A 500 27.21 20.25 33.03
C LYS A 500 26.54 19.46 31.92
N VAL A 501 25.71 20.11 31.10
CA VAL A 501 25.14 19.51 29.89
C VAL A 501 26.25 19.24 28.87
N LEU A 502 27.35 20.01 28.85
CA LEU A 502 28.51 19.73 27.98
C LEU A 502 29.18 18.38 28.29
N GLU A 503 29.22 17.94 29.55
CA GLU A 503 29.76 16.61 29.89
C GLU A 503 28.87 15.49 29.38
N THR A 504 27.55 15.65 29.54
CA THR A 504 26.55 14.70 29.01
C THR A 504 26.61 14.64 27.48
N ILE A 505 26.71 15.80 26.83
CA ILE A 505 26.89 15.96 25.38
C ILE A 505 28.14 15.24 24.88
N ARG A 506 29.30 15.43 25.55
CA ARG A 506 30.56 14.78 25.18
C ARG A 506 30.47 13.27 25.34
N SER A 507 29.87 12.79 26.45
CA SER A 507 29.72 11.36 26.71
C SER A 507 28.82 10.65 25.70
N ARG A 508 27.80 11.35 25.16
CA ARG A 508 26.82 10.81 24.22
C ARG A 508 27.09 11.17 22.75
N ASN A 509 28.19 11.86 22.45
CA ASN A 509 28.54 12.34 21.09
C ASN A 509 27.44 13.18 20.41
N LEU A 510 26.69 13.98 21.17
CA LEU A 510 25.51 14.68 20.65
C LEU A 510 25.88 15.79 19.67
N LEU A 511 26.91 16.61 19.94
CA LEU A 511 27.32 17.73 19.05
C LEU A 511 27.97 17.33 17.71
N ARG A 512 27.93 16.06 17.30
CA ARG A 512 28.36 15.70 15.94
C ARG A 512 27.28 16.10 14.95
N GLU A 513 27.55 17.17 14.20
CA GLU A 513 26.69 17.56 13.06
C GLU A 513 26.41 16.35 12.18
N GLN A 514 25.13 15.99 12.08
CA GLN A 514 24.72 15.10 11.02
C GLN A 514 25.00 15.81 9.69
N LYS A 515 25.68 15.12 8.77
CA LYS A 515 25.93 15.63 7.43
C LYS A 515 24.89 15.05 6.48
N MET A 516 24.33 15.91 5.64
CA MET A 516 23.51 15.45 4.54
C MET A 516 24.37 14.56 3.63
N PRO A 517 23.88 13.38 3.20
CA PRO A 517 24.61 12.55 2.26
C PRO A 517 24.97 13.33 0.98
N PRO A 518 26.17 13.13 0.43
CA PRO A 518 26.58 13.79 -0.81
C PRO A 518 25.65 13.40 -1.97
N ILE A 519 25.58 14.24 -3.00
CA ILE A 519 24.86 13.91 -4.24
C ILE A 519 25.55 12.68 -4.83
N PRO A 520 24.84 11.57 -5.13
CA PRO A 520 25.44 10.47 -5.85
C PRO A 520 25.92 10.98 -7.21
N THR A 521 27.22 10.90 -7.44
CA THR A 521 27.79 11.05 -8.79
C THR A 521 27.17 9.97 -9.68
N LYS A 522 26.86 10.32 -10.94
CA LYS A 522 26.32 9.37 -11.95
C LYS A 522 27.03 8.01 -11.86
N PRO A 523 26.36 6.88 -12.12
CA PRO A 523 27.03 5.58 -12.15
C PRO A 523 28.20 5.68 -13.15
N VAL A 524 29.42 5.54 -12.66
CA VAL A 524 30.58 5.32 -13.52
C VAL A 524 30.31 3.98 -14.20
N PRO A 525 30.36 3.89 -15.55
CA PRO A 525 30.29 2.59 -16.21
C PRO A 525 31.39 1.72 -15.63
N SER A 526 31.04 0.58 -15.05
CA SER A 526 32.01 -0.42 -14.64
C SER A 526 32.76 -0.89 -15.89
N THR A 527 33.97 -0.38 -16.08
CA THR A 527 34.91 -0.90 -17.08
C THR A 527 35.14 -2.38 -16.73
N PRO A 528 34.94 -3.33 -17.67
CA PRO A 528 35.26 -4.72 -17.42
C PRO A 528 36.74 -4.83 -17.11
N ALA A 529 37.08 -5.48 -15.99
CA ALA A 529 38.46 -5.89 -15.74
C ALA A 529 38.90 -6.85 -16.86
N PRO A 530 40.13 -6.72 -17.39
CA PRO A 530 40.61 -7.62 -18.42
C PRO A 530 40.73 -9.03 -17.86
N ALA A 531 40.21 -10.00 -18.62
CA ALA A 531 40.35 -11.40 -18.33
C ALA A 531 41.84 -11.80 -18.40
N ASN A 532 42.33 -12.39 -17.31
CA ASN A 532 43.53 -13.23 -17.30
C ASN A 532 43.10 -14.65 -16.96
#